data_AF-A0A0E0HV51-F1
#
_entry.id   AF-A0A0E0HV51-F1
#
_cell.length_a   1.000
_cell.length_b   1.000
_cell.length_c   1.000
_cell.angle_alpha   90.00
_cell.angle_beta   90.00
_cell.angle_gamma   90.00
#
_symmetry.space_group_name_H-M   'P 1'
#
loop_
_entity.id
_entity.type
_entity.pdbx_description
1 polymer ?
#
loop_
_entity_poly.entity_id
_entity_poly.type
_entity_poly.pdbx_seq_one_letter_code
_entity_poly.pdbx_strand_id
1 'polypeptide(L)'
;MGSALDTFCGQSYGAKQYDMLGTHAQRAIFVLMLMGVPLAFVLAFAGQILIALGQNPEISSEAGLYAVWLIPGLFAYGLLQCLTKFLQTQNIVHPLVVCSGATLVIHILLCWVMVHCFDLGNRGAALSISLSYWFNVILLAIYVKVSEVGRRSWPGWSREALKLKDVNMYLRLAIPSTFMTCLEYWAFEMVVLLAGFLPNPKLETSILSISLNTMWMVYTIPSGLSSAISIRVSNELGARNPQAARLSVFVSGIMCLTEGILVAIITVLVRDIWGYLYSNEEEVVKYVAAMMPILALSDFMDGIQCTLSGAARGCGWQKVCSVINLCSYYTIGIPSAVTFAFVLKIGGKGLWLGIICAMTVQILALVVMLLRTSWNEEAEKARARVQGSDGRITLA
;
A
#
# COMPACT_ATOMS: atom_id res chain seq x y z
N MET A 1 0.00 -8.30 2.26
CA MET A 1 -0.16 -9.68 1.71
C MET A 1 -0.86 -9.73 0.35
N GLY A 2 -2.00 -9.07 0.15
CA GLY A 2 -2.78 -9.17 -1.11
C GLY A 2 -2.00 -8.83 -2.39
N SER A 3 -1.02 -7.93 -2.33
CA SER A 3 -0.16 -7.54 -3.46
C SER A 3 0.69 -8.68 -4.05
N ALA A 4 0.83 -9.83 -3.38
CA ALA A 4 1.42 -11.02 -4.01
C ALA A 4 0.60 -11.52 -5.23
N LEU A 5 -0.69 -11.20 -5.29
CA LEU A 5 -1.53 -11.46 -6.45
C LEU A 5 -1.09 -10.69 -7.69
N ASP A 6 -0.43 -9.53 -7.55
CA ASP A 6 0.11 -8.78 -8.69
C ASP A 6 1.09 -9.66 -9.50
N THR A 7 1.90 -10.48 -8.80
CA THR A 7 2.80 -11.46 -9.43
C THR A 7 2.04 -12.73 -9.87
N PHE A 8 1.33 -13.39 -8.95
CA PHE A 8 0.74 -14.70 -9.23
C PHE A 8 -0.37 -14.63 -10.28
N CYS A 9 -1.35 -13.75 -10.10
CA CYS A 9 -2.44 -13.60 -11.06
C CYS A 9 -1.95 -12.94 -12.36
N GLY A 10 -1.09 -11.93 -12.28
CA GLY A 10 -0.59 -11.24 -13.48
C GLY A 10 0.25 -12.16 -14.37
N GLN A 11 1.22 -12.90 -13.81
CA GLN A 11 2.01 -13.83 -14.62
C GLN A 11 1.17 -14.98 -15.19
N SER A 12 0.19 -15.49 -14.43
CA SER A 12 -0.76 -16.49 -14.94
C SER A 12 -1.65 -15.92 -16.04
N TYR A 13 -2.08 -14.66 -15.94
CA TYR A 13 -2.88 -13.98 -16.96
C TYR A 13 -2.09 -13.81 -18.26
N GLY A 14 -0.84 -13.37 -18.16
CA GLY A 14 0.09 -13.28 -19.30
C GLY A 14 0.31 -14.63 -19.98
N ALA A 15 0.43 -15.70 -19.19
CA ALA A 15 0.56 -17.08 -19.67
C ALA A 15 -0.77 -17.70 -20.16
N LYS A 16 -1.88 -16.94 -20.16
CA LYS A 16 -3.24 -17.38 -20.54
C LYS A 16 -3.80 -18.51 -19.68
N GLN A 17 -3.32 -18.69 -18.46
CA GLN A 17 -3.86 -19.64 -17.49
C GLN A 17 -4.96 -18.99 -16.65
N TYR A 18 -6.10 -18.69 -17.29
CA TYR A 18 -7.16 -17.89 -16.67
C TYR A 18 -7.77 -18.53 -15.41
N ASP A 19 -7.93 -19.85 -15.37
CA ASP A 19 -8.45 -20.58 -14.21
C ASP A 19 -7.55 -20.46 -12.96
N MET A 20 -6.25 -20.26 -13.18
CA MET A 20 -5.30 -20.11 -12.07
C MET A 20 -5.49 -18.80 -11.32
N LEU A 21 -6.05 -17.76 -11.94
CA LEU A 21 -6.29 -16.47 -11.27
C LEU A 21 -7.26 -16.64 -10.11
N GLY A 22 -8.39 -17.32 -10.33
CA GLY A 22 -9.36 -17.60 -9.28
C GLY A 22 -8.76 -18.50 -8.19
N THR A 23 -7.95 -19.49 -8.59
CA THR A 23 -7.23 -20.37 -7.64
C THR A 23 -6.26 -19.58 -6.75
N HIS A 24 -5.48 -18.64 -7.31
CA HIS A 24 -4.60 -17.76 -6.55
C HIS A 24 -5.37 -16.78 -5.65
N ALA A 25 -6.48 -16.22 -6.14
CA ALA A 25 -7.33 -15.34 -5.36
C ALA A 25 -7.95 -16.06 -4.15
N GLN A 26 -8.38 -17.32 -4.30
CA GLN A 26 -8.88 -18.14 -3.18
C GLN A 26 -7.80 -18.38 -2.11
N ARG A 27 -6.56 -18.67 -2.53
CA ARG A 27 -5.40 -18.78 -1.61
C ARG A 27 -5.18 -17.50 -0.83
N ALA A 28 -5.19 -16.36 -1.52
CA ALA A 28 -5.05 -15.07 -0.90
C ALA A 28 -6.17 -14.78 0.10
N ILE A 29 -7.43 -15.03 -0.28
CA ILE A 29 -8.60 -14.87 0.61
C ILE A 29 -8.38 -15.68 1.88
N PHE A 30 -8.05 -16.97 1.76
CA PHE A 30 -7.79 -17.82 2.92
C PHE A 30 -6.68 -17.26 3.83
N VAL A 31 -5.53 -16.91 3.25
CA VAL A 31 -4.39 -16.37 4.00
C VAL A 31 -4.73 -15.03 4.67
N LEU A 32 -5.40 -14.12 3.97
CA LEU A 32 -5.75 -12.81 4.51
C LEU A 32 -6.83 -12.92 5.59
N MET A 33 -7.80 -13.83 5.46
CA MET A 33 -8.78 -14.07 6.52
C MET A 33 -8.13 -14.67 7.76
N LEU A 34 -7.22 -15.63 7.58
CA LEU A 34 -6.47 -16.23 8.68
C LEU A 34 -5.57 -15.20 9.39
N MET A 35 -4.86 -14.36 8.64
CA MET A 35 -4.02 -13.30 9.20
C MET A 35 -4.85 -12.15 9.81
N GLY A 36 -6.09 -11.97 9.37
CA GLY A 36 -7.04 -11.05 9.98
C GLY A 36 -7.34 -11.38 11.44
N VAL A 37 -7.28 -12.65 11.84
CA VAL A 37 -7.56 -13.08 13.22
C VAL A 37 -6.55 -12.53 14.24
N PRO A 38 -5.23 -12.74 14.12
CA PRO A 38 -4.27 -12.16 15.06
C PRO A 38 -4.28 -10.63 15.02
N LEU A 39 -4.52 -10.00 13.86
CA LEU A 39 -4.66 -8.56 13.76
C LEU A 39 -5.92 -8.04 14.47
N ALA A 40 -7.04 -8.74 14.36
CA ALA A 40 -8.27 -8.42 15.09
C ALA A 40 -8.06 -8.54 16.60
N PHE A 41 -7.26 -9.52 17.07
CA PHE A 41 -6.87 -9.61 18.47
C PHE A 41 -6.06 -8.37 18.90
N VAL A 42 -5.07 -7.95 18.12
CA VAL A 42 -4.31 -6.72 18.41
C VAL A 42 -5.23 -5.50 18.50
N LEU A 43 -6.18 -5.35 17.56
CA LEU A 43 -7.16 -4.25 17.59
C LEU A 43 -8.10 -4.33 18.80
N ALA A 44 -8.53 -5.54 19.18
CA ALA A 44 -9.40 -5.76 20.33
C ALA A 44 -8.73 -5.36 21.65
N PHE A 45 -7.40 -5.47 21.72
CA PHE A 45 -6.61 -5.10 22.88
C PHE A 45 -5.87 -3.76 22.71
N ALA A 46 -6.18 -2.98 21.67
CA ALA A 46 -5.43 -1.77 21.33
C ALA A 46 -5.42 -0.76 22.49
N GLY A 47 -6.53 -0.58 23.19
CA GLY A 47 -6.60 0.32 24.35
C GLY A 47 -5.68 -0.12 25.49
N GLN A 48 -5.69 -1.42 25.85
CA GLN A 48 -4.79 -1.95 26.88
C GLN A 48 -3.32 -1.89 26.47
N ILE A 49 -3.04 -2.14 25.19
CA ILE A 49 -1.68 -2.03 24.64
C ILE A 49 -1.18 -0.58 24.76
N LEU A 50 -1.99 0.40 24.38
CA LEU A 50 -1.63 1.82 24.49
C LEU A 50 -1.39 2.24 25.95
N ILE A 51 -2.23 1.80 26.88
CA ILE A 51 -2.03 2.04 28.32
C ILE A 51 -0.73 1.40 28.80
N ALA A 52 -0.44 0.15 28.40
CA ALA A 52 0.79 -0.54 28.76
C ALA A 52 2.04 0.15 28.18
N LEU A 53 1.91 0.86 27.07
CA LEU A 53 2.95 1.70 26.47
C LEU A 53 3.03 3.11 27.10
N GLY A 54 2.28 3.37 28.17
CA GLY A 54 2.33 4.62 28.94
C GLY A 54 1.49 5.76 28.36
N GLN A 55 0.57 5.49 27.43
CA GLN A 55 -0.35 6.51 26.91
C GLN A 55 -1.43 6.88 27.94
N ASN A 56 -2.03 8.06 27.76
CA ASN A 56 -3.12 8.53 28.62
C ASN A 56 -4.30 7.51 28.62
N PRO A 57 -4.81 7.10 29.80
CA PRO A 57 -5.86 6.08 29.88
C PRO A 57 -7.18 6.42 29.17
N GLU A 58 -7.61 7.68 29.21
CA GLU A 58 -8.86 8.13 28.57
C GLU A 58 -8.72 8.10 27.04
N ILE A 59 -7.61 8.65 26.51
CA ILE A 59 -7.31 8.62 25.08
C ILE A 59 -7.18 7.17 24.59
N SER A 60 -6.49 6.34 25.37
CA SER A 60 -6.29 4.93 25.04
C SER A 60 -7.59 4.13 25.04
N SER A 61 -8.50 4.42 25.97
CA SER A 61 -9.84 3.82 26.03
C SER A 61 -10.65 4.17 24.77
N GLU A 62 -10.68 5.44 24.37
CA GLU A 62 -11.40 5.87 23.17
C GLU A 62 -10.77 5.31 21.88
N ALA A 63 -9.44 5.30 21.77
CA ALA A 63 -8.73 4.69 20.64
C ALA A 63 -8.97 3.17 20.56
N GLY A 64 -8.94 2.48 21.70
CA GLY A 64 -9.23 1.05 21.78
C GLY A 64 -10.66 0.73 21.36
N LEU A 65 -11.63 1.54 21.80
CA LEU A 65 -13.01 1.40 21.38
C LEU A 65 -13.16 1.61 19.88
N TYR A 66 -12.61 2.70 19.32
CA TYR A 66 -12.61 2.94 17.88
C TYR A 66 -11.99 1.76 17.10
N ALA A 67 -10.87 1.21 17.57
CA ALA A 67 -10.19 0.06 16.97
C ALA A 67 -11.05 -1.22 16.95
N VAL A 68 -11.79 -1.50 18.03
CA VAL A 68 -12.73 -2.63 18.10
C VAL A 68 -13.82 -2.52 17.02
N TRP A 69 -14.37 -1.32 16.83
CA TRP A 69 -15.42 -1.08 15.82
C TRP A 69 -14.90 -1.13 14.37
N LEU A 70 -13.58 -1.10 14.16
CA LEU A 70 -12.95 -1.33 12.85
C LEU A 70 -12.72 -2.81 12.51
N ILE A 71 -12.85 -3.73 13.48
CA ILE A 71 -12.57 -5.17 13.27
C ILE A 71 -13.39 -5.76 12.11
N PRO A 72 -14.71 -5.49 11.94
CA PRO A 72 -15.44 -6.02 10.79
C PRO A 72 -14.87 -5.52 9.46
N GLY A 73 -14.42 -4.26 9.42
CA GLY A 73 -13.78 -3.63 8.27
C GLY A 73 -12.43 -4.22 7.92
N LEU A 74 -11.67 -4.73 8.89
CA LEU A 74 -10.40 -5.42 8.65
C LEU A 74 -10.57 -6.62 7.71
N PHE A 75 -11.58 -7.46 7.96
CA PHE A 75 -11.89 -8.62 7.12
C PHE A 75 -12.45 -8.20 5.77
N ALA A 76 -13.34 -7.21 5.74
CA ALA A 76 -13.86 -6.65 4.48
C ALA A 76 -12.72 -6.13 3.60
N TYR A 77 -11.79 -5.37 4.17
CA TYR A 77 -10.65 -4.82 3.46
C TYR A 77 -9.74 -5.93 2.91
N GLY A 78 -9.50 -7.00 3.69
CA GLY A 78 -8.76 -8.17 3.22
C GLY A 78 -9.39 -8.83 1.98
N LEU A 79 -10.71 -9.01 1.98
CA LEU A 79 -11.46 -9.52 0.83
C LEU A 79 -11.42 -8.55 -0.36
N LEU A 80 -11.62 -7.25 -0.08
CA LEU A 80 -11.60 -6.18 -1.08
C LEU A 80 -10.26 -6.15 -1.82
N GLN A 81 -9.15 -6.28 -1.10
CA GLN A 81 -7.81 -6.33 -1.71
C GLN A 81 -7.66 -7.55 -2.63
N CYS A 82 -8.20 -8.72 -2.25
CA CYS A 82 -8.15 -9.91 -3.10
C CYS A 82 -8.95 -9.74 -4.40
N LEU A 83 -10.20 -9.25 -4.29
CA LEU A 83 -11.07 -9.02 -5.44
C LEU A 83 -10.51 -7.93 -6.37
N THR A 84 -10.01 -6.84 -5.79
CA THR A 84 -9.37 -5.75 -6.54
C THR A 84 -8.21 -6.29 -7.37
N LYS A 85 -7.30 -7.05 -6.75
CA LYS A 85 -6.12 -7.59 -7.43
C LYS A 85 -6.48 -8.65 -8.48
N PHE A 86 -7.49 -9.47 -8.20
CA PHE A 86 -8.03 -10.43 -9.16
C PHE A 86 -8.53 -9.74 -10.45
N LEU A 87 -9.25 -8.61 -10.34
CA LEU A 87 -9.73 -7.86 -11.50
C LEU A 87 -8.62 -7.03 -12.16
N GLN A 88 -7.81 -6.32 -11.36
CA GLN A 88 -6.74 -5.44 -11.86
C GLN A 88 -5.73 -6.18 -12.73
N THR A 89 -5.30 -7.38 -12.32
CA THR A 89 -4.31 -8.19 -13.06
C THR A 89 -4.79 -8.59 -14.46
N GLN A 90 -6.11 -8.62 -14.67
CA GLN A 90 -6.75 -8.87 -15.97
C GLN A 90 -6.94 -7.58 -16.80
N ASN A 91 -6.42 -6.44 -16.33
CA ASN A 91 -6.64 -5.09 -16.86
C ASN A 91 -8.10 -4.60 -16.73
N ILE A 92 -8.83 -5.09 -15.73
CA ILE A 92 -10.23 -4.72 -15.50
C ILE A 92 -10.31 -3.69 -14.38
N VAL A 93 -10.32 -2.42 -14.78
CA VAL A 93 -10.28 -1.28 -13.84
C VAL A 93 -11.58 -0.49 -13.77
N HIS A 94 -12.38 -0.44 -14.84
CA HIS A 94 -13.62 0.33 -14.86
C HIS A 94 -14.62 -0.07 -13.77
N PRO A 95 -14.93 -1.36 -13.54
CA PRO A 95 -15.82 -1.76 -12.44
C PRO A 95 -15.28 -1.36 -11.07
N LEU A 96 -13.95 -1.38 -10.89
CA LEU A 96 -13.31 -0.98 -9.63
C LEU A 96 -13.54 0.51 -9.36
N VAL A 97 -13.40 1.37 -10.38
CA VAL A 97 -13.64 2.81 -10.27
C VAL A 97 -15.11 3.08 -9.95
N VAL A 98 -16.04 2.44 -10.68
CA VAL A 98 -17.48 2.62 -10.47
C VAL A 98 -17.89 2.16 -9.06
N CYS A 99 -17.45 0.97 -8.63
CA CYS A 99 -17.78 0.46 -7.30
C CYS A 99 -17.15 1.30 -6.18
N SER A 100 -15.93 1.81 -6.37
CA SER A 100 -15.28 2.70 -5.41
C SER A 100 -15.99 4.05 -5.32
N GLY A 101 -16.41 4.63 -6.45
CA GLY A 101 -17.20 5.86 -6.48
C GLY A 101 -18.56 5.70 -5.80
N ALA A 102 -19.28 4.62 -6.09
CA ALA A 102 -20.53 4.29 -5.39
C ALA A 102 -20.30 4.08 -3.88
N THR A 103 -19.19 3.44 -3.52
CA THR A 103 -18.78 3.24 -2.12
C THR A 103 -18.49 4.56 -1.42
N LEU A 104 -17.87 5.52 -2.09
CA LEU A 104 -17.63 6.85 -1.52
C LEU A 104 -18.94 7.61 -1.24
N VAL A 105 -19.88 7.58 -2.19
CA VAL A 105 -21.20 8.22 -2.01
C VAL A 105 -21.96 7.61 -0.84
N ILE A 106 -22.02 6.27 -0.76
CA ILE A 106 -22.69 5.62 0.37
C ILE A 106 -21.93 5.85 1.68
N HIS A 107 -20.60 5.96 1.66
CA HIS A 107 -19.79 6.22 2.84
C HIS A 107 -20.14 7.57 3.48
N ILE A 108 -20.31 8.62 2.66
CA ILE A 108 -20.73 9.95 3.15
C ILE A 108 -22.09 9.85 3.86
N LEU A 109 -23.05 9.15 3.24
CA LEU A 109 -24.37 8.93 3.83
C LEU A 109 -24.29 8.11 5.12
N LEU A 110 -23.52 7.02 5.13
CA LEU A 110 -23.34 6.16 6.30
C LEU A 110 -22.71 6.93 7.45
N CYS A 111 -21.66 7.71 7.19
CA CYS A 111 -21.05 8.57 8.21
C CYS A 111 -22.07 9.54 8.79
N TRP A 112 -22.85 10.23 7.96
CA TRP A 112 -23.88 11.13 8.46
C TRP A 112 -24.94 10.41 9.32
N VAL A 113 -25.47 9.29 8.84
CA VAL A 113 -26.49 8.51 9.57
C VAL A 113 -25.93 7.95 10.89
N MET A 114 -24.77 7.31 10.85
CA MET A 114 -24.20 6.63 12.02
C MET A 114 -23.72 7.62 13.08
N VAL A 115 -23.10 8.73 12.66
CA VAL A 115 -22.58 9.73 13.60
C VAL A 115 -23.69 10.62 14.14
N HIS A 116 -24.58 11.14 13.28
CA HIS A 116 -25.56 12.16 13.67
C HIS A 116 -26.97 11.63 13.92
N CYS A 117 -27.46 10.67 13.12
CA CYS A 117 -28.84 10.17 13.30
C CYS A 117 -28.94 9.09 14.39
N PHE A 118 -27.93 8.22 14.48
CA PHE A 118 -27.86 7.18 15.51
C PHE A 118 -27.03 7.58 16.73
N ASP A 119 -26.43 8.78 16.72
CA ASP A 119 -25.65 9.35 17.82
C ASP A 119 -24.53 8.42 18.32
N LEU A 120 -23.88 7.69 17.40
CA LEU A 120 -22.80 6.75 17.74
C LEU A 120 -21.42 7.43 17.83
N GLY A 121 -21.34 8.73 17.57
CA GLY A 121 -20.10 9.51 17.64
C GLY A 121 -18.95 8.87 16.85
N ASN A 122 -17.76 8.77 17.46
CA ASN A 122 -16.57 8.17 16.86
C ASN A 122 -16.76 6.69 16.47
N ARG A 123 -17.54 5.91 17.23
CA ARG A 123 -17.88 4.51 16.93
C ARG A 123 -18.66 4.42 15.62
N GLY A 124 -19.57 5.37 15.41
CA GLY A 124 -20.34 5.52 14.18
C GLY A 124 -19.44 5.72 12.96
N ALA A 125 -18.39 6.54 13.09
CA ALA A 125 -17.41 6.72 12.02
C ALA A 125 -16.64 5.43 11.72
N ALA A 126 -16.13 4.72 12.74
CA ALA A 126 -15.46 3.43 12.55
C ALA A 126 -16.36 2.37 11.90
N LEU A 127 -17.61 2.26 12.35
CA LEU A 127 -18.58 1.32 11.78
C LEU A 127 -18.92 1.68 10.33
N SER A 128 -19.05 2.96 10.01
CA SER A 128 -19.33 3.44 8.65
C SER A 128 -18.24 3.01 7.66
N ILE A 129 -16.97 3.05 8.06
CA ILE A 129 -15.84 2.53 7.27
C ILE A 129 -16.03 1.04 7.00
N SER A 130 -16.31 0.26 8.06
CA SER A 130 -16.50 -1.19 7.95
C SER A 130 -17.64 -1.57 7.01
N LEU A 131 -18.79 -0.90 7.13
CA LEU A 131 -19.96 -1.11 6.28
C LEU A 131 -19.68 -0.72 4.82
N SER A 132 -18.94 0.37 4.60
CA SER A 132 -18.57 0.83 3.26
C SER A 132 -17.66 -0.18 2.56
N TYR A 133 -16.69 -0.75 3.27
CA TYR A 133 -15.86 -1.83 2.71
C TYR A 133 -16.66 -3.09 2.40
N TRP A 134 -17.57 -3.52 3.26
CA TRP A 134 -18.45 -4.65 2.96
C TRP A 134 -19.35 -4.40 1.77
N PHE A 135 -19.90 -3.19 1.64
CA PHE A 135 -20.65 -2.77 0.47
C PHE A 135 -19.83 -2.91 -0.82
N ASN A 136 -18.58 -2.41 -0.82
CA ASN A 136 -17.69 -2.54 -1.97
C ASN A 136 -17.36 -4.00 -2.30
N VAL A 137 -17.08 -4.82 -1.27
CA VAL A 137 -16.87 -6.28 -1.43
C VAL A 137 -18.07 -6.93 -2.10
N ILE A 138 -19.29 -6.60 -1.67
CA ILE A 138 -20.53 -7.15 -2.24
C ILE A 138 -20.67 -6.75 -3.71
N LEU A 139 -20.46 -5.46 -4.05
CA LEU A 139 -20.52 -5.00 -5.44
C LEU A 139 -19.53 -5.74 -6.34
N LEU A 140 -18.26 -5.85 -5.91
CA LEU A 140 -17.24 -6.54 -6.68
C LEU A 140 -17.49 -8.06 -6.76
N ALA A 141 -17.97 -8.68 -5.69
CA ALA A 141 -18.33 -10.09 -5.69
C ALA A 141 -19.50 -10.37 -6.64
N ILE A 142 -20.51 -9.50 -6.68
CA ILE A 142 -21.60 -9.57 -7.66
C ILE A 142 -21.04 -9.45 -9.08
N TYR A 143 -20.19 -8.44 -9.34
CA TYR A 143 -19.57 -8.26 -10.65
C TYR A 143 -18.80 -9.51 -11.10
N VAL A 144 -17.95 -10.07 -10.22
CA VAL A 144 -17.22 -11.32 -10.52
C VAL A 144 -18.18 -12.48 -10.78
N LYS A 145 -19.27 -12.60 -10.02
CA LYS A 145 -20.23 -13.71 -10.20
C LYS A 145 -21.01 -13.65 -11.52
N VAL A 146 -21.37 -12.45 -11.99
CA VAL A 146 -22.27 -12.28 -13.15
C VAL A 146 -21.55 -11.98 -14.46
N SER A 147 -20.33 -11.44 -14.41
CA SER A 147 -19.57 -11.05 -15.60
C SER A 147 -18.95 -12.24 -16.33
N GLU A 148 -18.78 -12.09 -17.65
CA GLU A 148 -18.08 -13.08 -18.48
C GLU A 148 -16.63 -13.29 -18.05
N VAL A 149 -16.00 -12.23 -17.54
CA VAL A 149 -14.66 -12.29 -16.96
C VAL A 149 -14.61 -13.30 -15.83
N GLY A 150 -15.51 -13.18 -14.85
CA GLY A 150 -15.51 -14.10 -13.72
C GLY A 150 -15.84 -15.53 -14.15
N ARG A 151 -16.73 -15.74 -15.12
CA ARG A 151 -16.95 -17.07 -15.70
C ARG A 151 -15.68 -17.70 -16.28
N ARG A 152 -14.82 -16.89 -16.90
CA ARG A 152 -13.57 -17.34 -17.51
C ARG A 152 -12.42 -17.55 -16.52
N SER A 153 -12.35 -16.78 -15.43
CA SER A 153 -11.18 -16.78 -14.54
C SER A 153 -11.48 -17.19 -13.09
N TRP A 154 -12.75 -17.45 -12.76
CA TRP A 154 -13.17 -18.00 -11.47
C TRP A 154 -13.75 -19.41 -11.66
N PRO A 155 -12.95 -20.49 -11.49
CA PRO A 155 -13.40 -21.86 -11.71
C PRO A 155 -14.35 -22.40 -10.62
N GLY A 156 -14.80 -21.54 -9.69
CA GLY A 156 -15.51 -21.95 -8.48
C GLY A 156 -14.56 -22.30 -7.33
N TRP A 157 -15.13 -22.50 -6.14
CA TRP A 157 -14.37 -22.82 -4.93
C TRP A 157 -13.73 -24.21 -5.04
N SER A 158 -12.42 -24.29 -4.83
CA SER A 158 -11.68 -25.55 -4.91
C SER A 158 -10.85 -25.79 -3.65
N ARG A 159 -10.94 -27.00 -3.08
CA ARG A 159 -10.05 -27.42 -1.99
C ARG A 159 -8.60 -27.53 -2.45
N GLU A 160 -8.37 -27.69 -3.76
CA GLU A 160 -7.01 -27.73 -4.30
C GLU A 160 -6.29 -26.40 -4.16
N ALA A 161 -7.02 -25.28 -4.19
CA ALA A 161 -6.46 -23.97 -3.90
C ALA A 161 -5.84 -23.94 -2.50
N LEU A 162 -6.40 -24.67 -1.52
CA LEU A 162 -6.01 -24.63 -0.11
C LEU A 162 -4.97 -25.70 0.28
N LYS A 163 -4.39 -26.42 -0.69
CA LYS A 163 -3.30 -27.37 -0.40
C LYS A 163 -2.13 -26.63 0.26
N LEU A 164 -1.59 -27.20 1.34
CA LEU A 164 -0.53 -26.57 2.14
C LEU A 164 0.71 -26.19 1.31
N LYS A 165 1.10 -27.02 0.33
CA LYS A 165 2.21 -26.75 -0.62
C LYS A 165 2.00 -25.42 -1.34
N ASP A 166 0.78 -25.15 -1.81
CA ASP A 166 0.47 -23.96 -2.60
C ASP A 166 0.28 -22.71 -1.73
N VAL A 167 -0.31 -22.87 -0.54
CA VAL A 167 -0.38 -21.81 0.47
C VAL A 167 1.04 -21.36 0.85
N ASN A 168 1.95 -22.32 1.08
CA ASN A 168 3.36 -22.02 1.35
C ASN A 168 4.03 -21.30 0.18
N MET A 169 3.73 -21.66 -1.06
CA MET A 169 4.24 -20.96 -2.25
C MET A 169 3.73 -19.51 -2.31
N TYR A 170 2.46 -19.28 -1.99
CA TYR A 170 1.89 -17.93 -1.91
C TYR A 170 2.57 -17.10 -0.82
N LEU A 171 2.76 -17.67 0.38
CA LEU A 171 3.39 -17.00 1.53
C LEU A 171 4.84 -16.57 1.24
N ARG A 172 5.58 -17.31 0.41
CA ARG A 172 6.95 -16.95 0.00
C ARG A 172 7.04 -15.59 -0.72
N LEU A 173 5.96 -15.12 -1.36
CA LEU A 173 5.88 -13.76 -1.90
C LEU A 173 5.07 -12.83 -0.99
N ALA A 174 3.99 -13.32 -0.37
CA ALA A 174 3.09 -12.49 0.43
C ALA A 174 3.74 -11.93 1.70
N ILE A 175 4.58 -12.72 2.38
CA ILE A 175 5.29 -12.26 3.59
C ILE A 175 6.29 -11.14 3.22
N PRO A 176 7.23 -11.33 2.27
CA PRO A 176 8.10 -10.23 1.84
C PRO A 176 7.35 -9.00 1.32
N SER A 177 6.29 -9.19 0.54
CA SER A 177 5.47 -8.07 0.05
C SER A 177 4.86 -7.25 1.19
N THR A 178 4.52 -7.92 2.29
CA THR A 178 4.00 -7.27 3.50
C THR A 178 5.09 -6.46 4.18
N PHE A 179 6.25 -7.05 4.45
CA PHE A 179 7.37 -6.30 5.03
C PHE A 179 7.84 -5.15 4.14
N MET A 180 7.83 -5.31 2.82
CA MET A 180 8.18 -4.24 1.89
C MET A 180 7.30 -2.99 2.10
N THR A 181 6.01 -3.16 2.39
CA THR A 181 5.09 -2.02 2.66
C THR A 181 5.15 -1.58 4.13
N CYS A 182 5.08 -2.54 5.07
CA CYS A 182 5.01 -2.22 6.50
C CYS A 182 6.28 -1.55 7.03
N LEU A 183 7.46 -1.95 6.58
CA LEU A 183 8.72 -1.33 7.04
C LEU A 183 8.80 0.16 6.67
N GLU A 184 8.24 0.53 5.53
CA GLU A 184 8.15 1.93 5.11
C GLU A 184 7.16 2.69 5.97
N TYR A 185 5.94 2.17 6.12
CA TYR A 185 4.87 2.84 6.87
C TYR A 185 5.24 2.97 8.36
N TRP A 186 5.80 1.93 8.96
CA TRP A 186 6.26 1.96 10.34
C TRP A 186 7.43 2.91 10.55
N ALA A 187 8.32 3.10 9.57
CA ALA A 187 9.38 4.09 9.68
C ALA A 187 8.82 5.53 9.71
N PHE A 188 7.79 5.83 8.92
CA PHE A 188 7.07 7.09 9.01
C PHE A 188 6.40 7.29 10.37
N GLU A 189 5.71 6.28 10.89
CA GLU A 189 5.11 6.34 12.23
C GLU A 189 6.16 6.54 13.33
N MET A 190 7.32 5.87 13.23
CA MET A 190 8.44 6.09 14.15
C MET A 190 8.93 7.54 14.12
N VAL A 191 8.98 8.17 12.94
CA VAL A 191 9.35 9.58 12.81
C VAL A 191 8.34 10.50 13.49
N VAL A 192 7.03 10.23 13.39
CA VAL A 192 6.00 10.98 14.13
C VAL A 192 6.19 10.82 15.63
N LEU A 193 6.39 9.58 16.09
CA LEU A 193 6.63 9.31 17.51
C LEU A 193 7.88 10.06 18.02
N LEU A 194 8.93 10.14 17.20
CA LEU A 194 10.14 10.90 17.53
C LEU A 194 9.88 12.40 17.67
N ALA A 195 8.98 13.00 16.90
CA ALA A 195 8.65 14.43 17.09
C ALA A 195 8.04 14.73 18.46
N GLY A 196 7.38 13.76 19.09
CA GLY A 196 6.89 13.88 20.46
C GLY A 196 7.99 14.11 21.51
N PHE A 197 9.27 13.86 21.16
CA PHE A 197 10.42 14.09 22.04
C PHE A 197 11.18 15.39 21.74
N LEU A 198 10.75 16.18 20.75
CA LEU A 198 11.38 17.46 20.43
C LEU A 198 10.98 18.57 21.44
N PRO A 199 11.75 19.68 21.56
CA PRO A 199 11.52 20.71 22.56
C PRO A 199 10.12 21.36 22.56
N ASN A 200 9.46 21.44 21.39
CA ASN A 200 8.06 21.86 21.28
C ASN A 200 7.22 20.71 20.68
N PRO A 201 6.86 19.70 21.48
CA PRO A 201 6.32 18.45 20.95
C PRO A 201 4.92 18.64 20.35
N LYS A 202 4.12 19.59 20.84
CA LYS A 202 2.79 19.89 20.29
C LYS A 202 2.89 20.46 18.87
N LEU A 203 3.76 21.45 18.67
CA LEU A 203 3.98 22.07 17.38
C LEU A 203 4.59 21.06 16.39
N GLU A 204 5.67 20.40 16.78
CA GLU A 204 6.41 19.46 15.92
C GLU A 204 5.55 18.27 15.50
N THR A 205 4.78 17.68 16.43
CA THR A 205 3.87 16.57 16.11
C THR A 205 2.73 17.01 15.18
N SER A 206 2.19 18.22 15.38
CA SER A 206 1.13 18.76 14.50
C SER A 206 1.63 18.96 13.07
N ILE A 207 2.83 19.54 12.90
CA ILE A 207 3.42 19.77 11.58
C ILE A 207 3.75 18.46 10.89
N LEU A 208 4.32 17.48 11.59
CA LEU A 208 4.57 16.16 11.02
C LEU A 208 3.29 15.43 10.62
N SER A 209 2.23 15.58 11.42
CA SER A 209 0.92 14.98 11.11
C SER A 209 0.30 15.61 9.86
N ILE A 210 0.36 16.95 9.71
CA ILE A 210 -0.08 17.66 8.49
C ILE A 210 0.78 17.24 7.29
N SER A 211 2.10 17.13 7.49
CA SER A 211 3.05 16.72 6.45
C SER A 211 2.76 15.30 5.96
N LEU A 212 2.52 14.35 6.88
CA LEU A 212 2.14 12.98 6.53
C LEU A 212 0.79 12.90 5.86
N ASN A 213 -0.22 13.65 6.33
CA ASN A 213 -1.52 13.64 5.68
C ASN A 213 -1.43 14.14 4.23
N THR A 214 -0.65 15.20 4.02
CA THR A 214 -0.34 15.74 2.69
C THR A 214 0.35 14.70 1.82
N MET A 215 1.39 14.05 2.35
CA MET A 215 2.10 12.97 1.66
C MET A 215 1.17 11.80 1.31
N TRP A 216 0.32 11.34 2.24
CA TRP A 216 -0.63 10.24 1.99
C TRP A 216 -1.65 10.58 0.92
N MET A 217 -2.12 11.83 0.88
CA MET A 217 -3.01 12.31 -0.17
C MET A 217 -2.32 12.24 -1.54
N VAL A 218 -1.10 12.78 -1.64
CA VAL A 218 -0.30 12.78 -2.87
C VAL A 218 0.06 11.35 -3.31
N TYR A 219 0.48 10.50 -2.37
CA TYR A 219 0.86 9.09 -2.55
C TYR A 219 -0.17 8.25 -3.32
N THR A 220 -1.45 8.62 -3.27
CA THR A 220 -2.50 7.90 -4.01
C THR A 220 -2.25 7.87 -5.52
N ILE A 221 -1.62 8.90 -6.08
CA ILE A 221 -1.28 9.01 -7.51
C ILE A 221 -0.17 8.00 -7.88
N PRO A 222 1.04 8.04 -7.29
CA PRO A 222 2.10 7.08 -7.61
C PRO A 222 1.75 5.66 -7.18
N SER A 223 0.91 5.45 -6.16
CA SER A 223 0.39 4.11 -5.81
C SER A 223 -0.46 3.49 -6.93
N GLY A 224 -1.26 4.32 -7.63
CA GLY A 224 -1.98 3.93 -8.84
C GLY A 224 -1.03 3.51 -9.96
N LEU A 225 -0.01 4.34 -10.24
CA LEU A 225 1.02 4.02 -11.23
C LEU A 225 1.80 2.74 -10.86
N SER A 226 2.17 2.59 -9.59
CA SER A 226 2.84 1.42 -9.02
C SER A 226 2.03 0.13 -9.23
N SER A 227 0.70 0.19 -9.09
CA SER A 227 -0.18 -0.93 -9.40
C SER A 227 -0.21 -1.23 -10.90
N ALA A 228 -0.34 -0.20 -11.75
CA ALA A 228 -0.36 -0.35 -13.20
C ALA A 228 0.93 -0.99 -13.74
N ILE A 229 2.12 -0.49 -13.33
CA ILE A 229 3.39 -1.07 -13.76
C ILE A 229 3.55 -2.51 -13.27
N SER A 230 3.09 -2.81 -12.05
CA SER A 230 3.16 -4.17 -11.50
C SER A 230 2.40 -5.16 -12.37
N ILE A 231 1.17 -4.80 -12.77
CA ILE A 231 0.29 -5.60 -13.64
C ILE A 231 0.89 -5.74 -15.04
N ARG A 232 1.38 -4.64 -15.63
CA ARG A 232 1.96 -4.65 -16.98
C ARG A 232 3.21 -5.54 -17.03
N VAL A 233 4.12 -5.39 -16.09
CA VAL A 233 5.35 -6.20 -16.02
C VAL A 233 5.01 -7.66 -15.76
N SER A 234 4.13 -7.98 -14.81
CA SER A 234 3.79 -9.38 -14.54
C SER A 234 3.09 -10.04 -15.73
N ASN A 235 2.18 -9.34 -16.40
CA ASN A 235 1.51 -9.83 -17.61
C ASN A 235 2.51 -10.09 -18.75
N GLU A 236 3.40 -9.15 -19.06
CA GLU A 236 4.37 -9.33 -20.16
C GLU A 236 5.41 -10.41 -19.84
N LEU A 237 5.88 -10.51 -18.59
CA LEU A 237 6.76 -11.60 -18.17
C LEU A 237 6.06 -12.97 -18.27
N GLY A 238 4.80 -13.05 -17.82
CA GLY A 238 3.98 -14.25 -17.97
C GLY A 238 3.75 -14.67 -19.43
N ALA A 239 3.59 -13.69 -20.32
CA ALA A 239 3.45 -13.87 -21.76
C ALA A 239 4.78 -14.18 -22.48
N ARG A 240 5.91 -14.24 -21.75
CA ARG A 240 7.27 -14.41 -22.28
C ARG A 240 7.68 -13.30 -23.25
N ASN A 241 7.30 -12.07 -22.94
CA ASN A 241 7.65 -10.88 -23.69
C ASN A 241 8.57 -9.94 -22.87
N PRO A 242 9.85 -10.32 -22.69
CA PRO A 242 10.77 -9.57 -21.85
C PRO A 242 11.03 -8.15 -22.36
N GLN A 243 10.95 -7.92 -23.67
CA GLN A 243 11.11 -6.59 -24.27
C GLN A 243 9.95 -5.67 -23.89
N ALA A 244 8.70 -6.15 -23.95
CA ALA A 244 7.55 -5.35 -23.53
C ALA A 244 7.49 -5.12 -22.01
N ALA A 245 7.98 -6.07 -21.21
CA ALA A 245 8.15 -5.88 -19.77
C ALA A 245 9.15 -4.73 -19.49
N ARG A 246 10.32 -4.73 -20.16
CA ARG A 246 11.31 -3.65 -20.07
C ARG A 246 10.74 -2.31 -20.55
N LEU A 247 10.02 -2.30 -21.67
CA LEU A 247 9.38 -1.11 -22.20
C LEU A 247 8.34 -0.54 -21.21
N SER A 248 7.56 -1.41 -20.55
CA SER A 248 6.58 -0.99 -19.55
C SER A 248 7.24 -0.24 -18.40
N VAL A 249 8.40 -0.73 -17.90
CA VAL A 249 9.18 -0.03 -16.86
C VAL A 249 9.69 1.31 -17.36
N PHE A 250 10.24 1.37 -18.57
CA PHE A 250 10.76 2.61 -19.15
C PHE A 250 9.68 3.68 -19.30
N VAL A 251 8.52 3.33 -19.89
CA VAL A 251 7.39 4.24 -20.06
C VAL A 251 6.86 4.71 -18.71
N SER A 252 6.73 3.81 -17.73
CA SER A 252 6.28 4.18 -16.39
C SER A 252 7.28 5.08 -15.67
N GLY A 253 8.58 4.94 -15.94
CA GLY A 253 9.60 5.87 -15.47
C GLY A 253 9.39 7.29 -16.01
N ILE A 254 9.07 7.45 -17.30
CA ILE A 254 8.75 8.76 -17.89
C ILE A 254 7.48 9.34 -17.27
N MET A 255 6.43 8.51 -17.11
CA MET A 255 5.18 8.94 -16.48
C MET A 255 5.40 9.41 -15.04
N CYS A 256 6.17 8.64 -14.27
CA CYS A 256 6.55 8.97 -12.90
C CYS A 256 7.34 10.29 -12.82
N LEU A 257 8.36 10.48 -13.66
CA LEU A 257 9.12 11.74 -13.67
C LEU A 257 8.22 12.94 -14.01
N THR A 258 7.32 12.77 -14.98
CA THR A 258 6.39 13.83 -15.39
C THR A 258 5.43 14.18 -14.25
N GLU A 259 4.80 13.17 -13.66
CA GLU A 259 3.86 13.33 -12.55
C GLU A 259 4.54 13.91 -11.30
N GLY A 260 5.68 13.36 -10.90
CA GLY A 260 6.43 13.86 -9.76
C GLY A 260 6.88 15.31 -9.91
N ILE A 261 7.31 15.75 -11.11
CA ILE A 261 7.66 17.16 -11.35
C ILE A 261 6.42 18.05 -11.18
N LEU A 262 5.27 17.63 -11.73
CA LEU A 262 4.02 18.39 -11.60
C LEU A 262 3.58 18.50 -10.14
N VAL A 263 3.61 17.40 -9.40
CA VAL A 263 3.31 17.35 -7.96
C VAL A 263 4.24 18.27 -7.19
N ALA A 264 5.56 18.17 -7.40
CA ALA A 264 6.53 18.99 -6.70
C ALA A 264 6.31 20.50 -6.96
N ILE A 265 6.03 20.88 -8.21
CA ILE A 265 5.71 22.28 -8.56
C ILE A 265 4.45 22.74 -7.84
N ILE A 266 3.37 21.97 -7.90
CA ILE A 266 2.09 22.33 -7.26
C ILE A 266 2.26 22.47 -5.75
N THR A 267 2.91 21.49 -5.10
CA THR A 267 3.19 21.50 -3.65
C THR A 267 3.95 22.76 -3.24
N VAL A 268 4.96 23.17 -4.00
CA VAL A 268 5.69 24.43 -3.71
C VAL A 268 4.84 25.67 -3.96
N LEU A 269 4.02 25.70 -5.01
CA LEU A 269 3.19 26.85 -5.35
C LEU A 269 2.08 27.12 -4.31
N VAL A 270 1.51 26.08 -3.71
CA VAL A 270 0.44 26.21 -2.71
C VAL A 270 0.94 26.37 -1.28
N ARG A 271 2.27 26.46 -1.07
CA ARG A 271 2.88 26.33 0.27
C ARG A 271 2.35 27.32 1.31
N ASP A 272 2.07 28.55 0.90
CA ASP A 272 1.70 29.64 1.81
C ASP A 272 0.21 29.58 2.21
N ILE A 273 -0.60 28.76 1.51
CA ILE A 273 -2.04 28.59 1.78
C ILE A 273 -2.39 27.20 2.30
N TRP A 274 -1.56 26.19 2.04
CA TRP A 274 -1.87 24.79 2.36
C TRP A 274 -2.11 24.54 3.85
N GLY A 275 -1.35 25.21 4.72
CA GLY A 275 -1.49 25.07 6.18
C GLY A 275 -2.87 25.46 6.71
N TYR A 276 -3.57 26.38 6.04
CA TYR A 276 -4.92 26.83 6.45
C TYR A 276 -6.00 25.78 6.25
N LEU A 277 -5.75 24.71 5.50
CA LEU A 277 -6.66 23.57 5.42
C LEU A 277 -6.72 22.77 6.73
N TYR A 278 -5.73 22.94 7.61
CA TYR A 278 -5.56 22.15 8.83
C TYR A 278 -5.63 22.98 10.12
N SER A 279 -5.12 24.22 10.10
CA SER A 279 -5.04 25.05 11.30
C SER A 279 -5.24 26.54 10.99
N ASN A 280 -5.85 27.24 11.94
CA ASN A 280 -5.95 28.70 11.95
C ASN A 280 -4.78 29.38 12.70
N GLU A 281 -3.86 28.60 13.27
CA GLU A 281 -2.70 29.13 13.99
C GLU A 281 -1.57 29.50 13.03
N GLU A 282 -1.25 30.80 12.95
CA GLU A 282 -0.22 31.37 12.07
C GLU A 282 1.16 30.69 12.22
N GLU A 283 1.53 30.28 13.42
CA GLU A 283 2.80 29.60 13.67
C GLU A 283 2.85 28.23 12.96
N VAL A 284 1.76 27.46 13.02
CA VAL A 284 1.62 26.16 12.34
C VAL A 284 1.66 26.37 10.83
N VAL A 285 0.90 27.34 10.31
CA VAL A 285 0.82 27.62 8.87
C VAL A 285 2.19 28.00 8.31
N LYS A 286 2.91 28.91 8.97
CA LYS A 286 4.25 29.34 8.52
C LYS A 286 5.26 28.20 8.54
N TYR A 287 5.20 27.32 9.54
CA TYR A 287 6.09 26.17 9.59
C TYR A 287 5.72 25.17 8.48
N VAL A 288 4.44 24.83 8.29
CA VAL A 288 3.99 23.99 7.17
C VAL A 288 4.49 24.57 5.85
N ALA A 289 4.32 25.87 5.59
CA ALA A 289 4.85 26.52 4.39
C ALA A 289 6.37 26.33 4.19
N ALA A 290 7.14 26.35 5.29
CA ALA A 290 8.58 26.07 5.26
C ALA A 290 8.93 24.57 5.09
N MET A 291 8.01 23.66 5.40
CA MET A 291 8.14 22.22 5.15
C MET A 291 7.82 21.84 3.70
N MET A 292 6.91 22.56 3.04
CA MET A 292 6.40 22.18 1.71
C MET A 292 7.49 21.94 0.64
N PRO A 293 8.60 22.69 0.56
CA PRO A 293 9.69 22.35 -0.37
C PRO A 293 10.38 21.02 -0.06
N ILE A 294 10.49 20.66 1.23
CA ILE A 294 11.04 19.37 1.67
C ILE A 294 10.04 18.25 1.32
N LEU A 295 8.74 18.50 1.53
CA LEU A 295 7.68 17.56 1.14
C LEU A 295 7.63 17.36 -0.37
N ALA A 296 7.75 18.43 -1.16
CA ALA A 296 7.79 18.34 -2.62
C ALA A 296 8.94 17.44 -3.12
N LEU A 297 10.12 17.53 -2.51
CA LEU A 297 11.24 16.63 -2.82
C LEU A 297 10.94 15.19 -2.36
N SER A 298 10.38 15.03 -1.17
CA SER A 298 9.98 13.73 -0.61
C SER A 298 8.96 13.03 -1.51
N ASP A 299 7.89 13.72 -1.91
CA ASP A 299 6.81 13.21 -2.76
C ASP A 299 7.32 12.84 -4.15
N PHE A 300 8.21 13.67 -4.73
CA PHE A 300 8.88 13.35 -6.00
C PHE A 300 9.68 12.04 -5.91
N MET A 301 10.46 11.88 -4.85
CA MET A 301 11.26 10.68 -4.61
C MET A 301 10.39 9.47 -4.32
N ASP A 302 9.34 9.65 -3.54
CA ASP A 302 8.36 8.63 -3.22
C ASP A 302 7.66 8.12 -4.49
N GLY A 303 7.30 9.00 -5.43
CA GLY A 303 6.78 8.61 -6.73
C GLY A 303 7.71 7.66 -7.51
N ILE A 304 9.02 7.97 -7.52
CA ILE A 304 10.04 7.11 -8.14
C ILE A 304 10.10 5.77 -7.41
N GLN A 305 10.25 5.80 -6.09
CA GLN A 305 10.32 4.60 -5.25
C GLN A 305 9.09 3.69 -5.46
N CYS A 306 7.89 4.26 -5.46
CA CYS A 306 6.63 3.55 -5.65
C CYS A 306 6.60 2.85 -7.00
N THR A 307 7.00 3.54 -8.07
CA THR A 307 7.04 3.02 -9.43
C THR A 307 8.02 1.84 -9.54
N LEU A 308 9.23 1.98 -8.99
CA LEU A 308 10.24 0.91 -9.00
C LEU A 308 9.80 -0.29 -8.15
N SER A 309 9.21 -0.05 -6.98
CA SER A 309 8.63 -1.08 -6.12
C SER A 309 7.48 -1.82 -6.81
N GLY A 310 6.67 -1.12 -7.62
CA GLY A 310 5.62 -1.73 -8.45
C GLY A 310 6.20 -2.69 -9.49
N ALA A 311 7.21 -2.25 -10.23
CA ALA A 311 7.93 -3.08 -11.19
C ALA A 311 8.54 -4.33 -10.51
N ALA A 312 9.15 -4.15 -9.35
CA ALA A 312 9.72 -5.24 -8.56
C ALA A 312 8.66 -6.28 -8.12
N ARG A 313 7.46 -5.85 -7.73
CA ARG A 313 6.33 -6.76 -7.48
C ARG A 313 5.93 -7.50 -8.75
N GLY A 314 5.93 -6.85 -9.91
CA GLY A 314 5.62 -7.49 -11.18
C GLY A 314 6.60 -8.62 -11.56
N CYS A 315 7.89 -8.40 -11.30
CA CYS A 315 8.94 -9.41 -11.49
C CYS A 315 8.90 -10.55 -10.46
N GLY A 316 8.47 -10.23 -9.23
CA GLY A 316 8.48 -11.16 -8.09
C GLY A 316 9.70 -11.01 -7.18
N TRP A 317 10.24 -9.79 -7.05
CA TRP A 317 11.45 -9.47 -6.26
C TRP A 317 11.18 -9.03 -4.83
N GLN A 318 9.98 -9.27 -4.30
CA GLN A 318 9.54 -8.69 -3.04
C GLN A 318 10.45 -9.04 -1.85
N LYS A 319 11.11 -10.21 -1.89
CA LYS A 319 12.13 -10.60 -0.90
C LYS A 319 13.33 -9.66 -0.89
N VAL A 320 13.92 -9.39 -2.04
CA VAL A 320 15.09 -8.51 -2.14
C VAL A 320 14.70 -7.09 -1.76
N CYS A 321 13.57 -6.60 -2.27
CA CYS A 321 13.07 -5.27 -1.94
C CYS A 321 12.75 -5.12 -0.45
N SER A 322 12.17 -6.13 0.22
CA SER A 322 11.94 -6.05 1.68
C SER A 322 13.24 -5.89 2.49
N VAL A 323 14.34 -6.51 2.05
CA VAL A 323 15.66 -6.36 2.69
C VAL A 323 16.22 -4.96 2.41
N ILE A 324 16.11 -4.48 1.18
CA ILE A 324 16.51 -3.11 0.82
C ILE A 324 15.75 -2.09 1.68
N ASN A 325 14.44 -2.26 1.84
CA ASN A 325 13.61 -1.35 2.66
C ASN A 325 14.05 -1.38 4.12
N LEU A 326 14.30 -2.57 4.68
CA LEU A 326 14.80 -2.72 6.04
C LEU A 326 16.11 -1.93 6.23
N CYS A 327 17.11 -2.17 5.37
CA CYS A 327 18.39 -1.47 5.47
C CYS A 327 18.27 0.03 5.25
N SER A 328 17.49 0.45 4.25
CA SER A 328 17.35 1.86 3.87
C SER A 328 16.67 2.66 4.98
N TYR A 329 15.53 2.20 5.49
CA TYR A 329 14.77 2.94 6.51
C TYR A 329 15.35 2.79 7.91
N TYR A 330 15.77 1.59 8.33
CA TYR A 330 16.12 1.34 9.73
C TYR A 330 17.62 1.49 10.02
N THR A 331 18.50 1.25 9.04
CA THR A 331 19.95 1.43 9.23
C THR A 331 20.43 2.80 8.82
N ILE A 332 19.79 3.44 7.83
CA ILE A 332 20.16 4.78 7.36
C ILE A 332 19.13 5.83 7.77
N GLY A 333 17.86 5.65 7.38
CA GLY A 333 16.81 6.65 7.55
C GLY A 333 16.59 7.12 8.98
N ILE A 334 16.23 6.21 9.88
CA ILE A 334 15.93 6.52 11.28
C ILE A 334 17.17 7.10 11.99
N PRO A 335 18.38 6.51 11.88
CA PRO A 335 19.59 7.13 12.44
C PRO A 335 19.87 8.54 11.88
N SER A 336 19.69 8.77 10.58
CA SER A 336 19.82 10.10 9.98
C SER A 336 18.76 11.06 10.53
N ALA A 337 17.50 10.64 10.64
CA ALA A 337 16.41 11.43 11.21
C ALA A 337 16.73 11.86 12.66
N VAL A 338 17.17 10.92 13.49
CA VAL A 338 17.56 11.20 14.89
C VAL A 338 18.76 12.16 14.94
N THR A 339 19.76 11.95 14.09
CA THR A 339 20.95 12.81 14.04
C THR A 339 20.59 14.24 13.64
N PHE A 340 19.82 14.41 12.56
CA PHE A 340 19.44 15.74 12.07
C PHE A 340 18.51 16.46 13.05
N ALA A 341 17.53 15.75 13.62
CA ALA A 341 16.54 16.35 14.49
C ALA A 341 17.10 16.73 15.87
N PHE A 342 17.83 15.82 16.52
CA PHE A 342 18.24 15.98 17.92
C PHE A 342 19.69 16.43 18.08
N VAL A 343 20.63 15.89 17.28
CA VAL A 343 22.07 16.23 17.40
C VAL A 343 22.35 17.55 16.71
N LEU A 344 21.88 17.71 15.47
CA LEU A 344 22.03 18.97 14.71
C LEU A 344 20.94 20.00 15.02
N LYS A 345 19.95 19.62 15.85
CA LYS A 345 18.87 20.51 16.34
C LYS A 345 18.05 21.16 15.21
N ILE A 346 17.81 20.42 14.12
CA ILE A 346 17.03 20.89 12.96
C ILE A 346 15.51 20.66 13.16
N GLY A 347 15.11 19.99 14.26
CA GLY A 347 13.69 19.77 14.59
C GLY A 347 12.99 18.81 13.63
N GLY A 348 11.69 18.99 13.41
CA GLY A 348 10.87 18.15 12.52
C GLY A 348 11.33 18.13 11.07
N LYS A 349 11.95 19.22 10.58
CA LYS A 349 12.64 19.23 9.28
C LYS A 349 13.74 18.16 9.22
N GLY A 350 14.53 18.03 10.29
CA GLY A 350 15.58 17.03 10.39
C GLY A 350 15.03 15.60 10.36
N LEU A 351 13.90 15.38 11.02
CA LEU A 351 13.22 14.08 10.99
C LEU A 351 12.82 13.69 9.56
N TRP A 352 12.23 14.62 8.80
CA TRP A 352 11.83 14.37 7.41
C TRP A 352 13.02 14.18 6.46
N LEU A 353 14.10 14.95 6.65
CA LEU A 353 15.34 14.76 5.89
C LEU A 353 15.93 13.36 6.08
N GLY A 354 15.75 12.73 7.24
CA GLY A 354 16.14 11.33 7.44
C GLY A 354 15.34 10.35 6.56
N ILE A 355 14.04 10.57 6.38
CA ILE A 355 13.22 9.78 5.43
C ILE A 355 13.74 9.95 4.00
N ILE A 356 14.07 11.18 3.60
CA ILE A 356 14.66 11.46 2.27
C ILE A 356 15.98 10.69 2.09
N CYS A 357 16.82 10.57 3.12
CA CYS A 357 18.01 9.72 3.06
C CYS A 357 17.66 8.25 2.81
N ALA A 358 16.66 7.70 3.51
CA ALA A 358 16.20 6.33 3.29
C ALA A 358 15.71 6.11 1.85
N MET A 359 14.85 6.99 1.36
CA MET A 359 14.31 6.93 -0.01
C MET A 359 15.44 7.00 -1.04
N THR A 360 16.45 7.85 -0.82
CA THR A 360 17.61 7.96 -1.72
C THR A 360 18.32 6.60 -1.86
N VAL A 361 18.65 5.97 -0.73
CA VAL A 361 19.33 4.66 -0.72
C VAL A 361 18.48 3.58 -1.39
N GLN A 362 17.19 3.55 -1.08
CA GLN A 362 16.24 2.61 -1.66
C GLN A 362 16.11 2.76 -3.18
N ILE A 363 15.94 3.99 -3.68
CA ILE A 363 15.84 4.31 -5.11
C ILE A 363 17.11 3.88 -5.83
N LEU A 364 18.29 4.24 -5.30
CA LEU A 364 19.57 3.86 -5.90
C LEU A 364 19.71 2.34 -6.00
N ALA A 365 19.37 1.60 -4.94
CA ALA A 365 19.42 0.15 -4.94
C ALA A 365 18.46 -0.47 -5.98
N LEU A 366 17.22 0.02 -6.05
CA LEU A 366 16.21 -0.47 -7.01
C LEU A 366 16.58 -0.14 -8.46
N VAL A 367 17.14 1.05 -8.73
CA VAL A 367 17.66 1.43 -10.05
C VAL A 367 18.81 0.52 -10.46
N VAL A 368 19.79 0.29 -9.59
CA VAL A 368 20.91 -0.63 -9.87
C VAL A 368 20.41 -2.04 -10.16
N MET A 369 19.42 -2.54 -9.41
CA MET A 369 18.80 -3.84 -9.67
C MET A 369 18.17 -3.88 -11.06
N LEU A 370 17.35 -2.89 -11.43
CA LEU A 370 16.69 -2.83 -12.72
C LEU A 370 17.68 -2.75 -13.89
N LEU A 371 18.76 -1.96 -13.74
CA LEU A 371 19.80 -1.83 -14.77
C LEU A 371 20.58 -3.13 -14.98
N ARG A 372 20.76 -3.94 -13.93
CA ARG A 372 21.47 -5.23 -13.98
C ARG A 372 20.57 -6.41 -14.34
N THR A 373 19.28 -6.18 -14.55
CA THR A 373 18.31 -7.26 -14.77
C THR A 373 18.40 -7.82 -16.18
N SER A 374 18.60 -9.13 -16.27
CA SER A 374 18.36 -9.90 -17.49
C SER A 374 16.86 -10.17 -17.63
N TRP A 375 16.18 -9.39 -18.47
CA TRP A 375 14.74 -9.53 -18.68
C TRP A 375 14.34 -10.91 -19.22
N ASN A 376 15.22 -11.56 -20.00
CA ASN A 376 15.01 -12.92 -20.48
C ASN A 376 14.99 -13.93 -19.33
N GLU A 377 15.89 -13.81 -18.36
CA GLU A 377 15.89 -14.68 -17.17
C GLU A 377 14.65 -14.47 -16.32
N GLU A 378 14.17 -13.24 -16.17
CA GLU A 378 12.95 -12.95 -15.42
C GLU A 378 11.71 -13.54 -16.09
N ALA A 379 11.65 -13.56 -17.43
CA ALA A 379 10.58 -14.24 -18.17
C ALA A 379 10.60 -15.76 -17.94
N GLU A 380 11.78 -16.39 -17.92
CA GLU A 380 11.90 -17.83 -17.61
C GLU A 380 11.56 -18.13 -16.13
N LYS A 381 11.93 -17.26 -15.19
CA LYS A 381 11.50 -17.38 -13.78
C LYS A 381 9.98 -17.27 -13.64
N ALA A 382 9.35 -16.34 -14.36
CA ALA A 382 7.90 -16.19 -14.39
C ALA A 382 7.23 -17.46 -14.95
N ARG A 383 7.75 -18.00 -16.04
CA ARG A 383 7.29 -19.28 -16.61
C ARG A 383 7.39 -20.43 -15.60
N ALA A 384 8.54 -20.60 -14.95
CA ALA A 384 8.74 -21.66 -13.97
C ALA A 384 7.77 -21.53 -12.78
N ARG A 385 7.46 -20.29 -12.38
CA ARG A 385 6.48 -19.99 -11.32
C ARG A 385 5.06 -20.38 -11.71
N VAL A 386 4.67 -20.12 -12.96
CA VAL A 386 3.34 -20.44 -13.50
C VAL A 386 3.17 -21.96 -13.72
N GLN A 387 4.19 -22.65 -14.21
CA GLN A 387 4.09 -24.09 -14.52
C GLN A 387 3.98 -25.00 -13.28
N GLY A 388 4.27 -24.50 -12.08
CA GLY A 388 4.28 -25.30 -10.86
C GLY A 388 5.40 -26.35 -10.87
N SER A 389 5.81 -26.80 -9.67
CA SER A 389 6.89 -27.77 -9.49
C SER A 389 6.57 -29.20 -9.99
N ASP A 390 5.39 -29.44 -10.55
CA ASP A 390 4.93 -30.78 -10.94
C ASP A 390 4.81 -30.98 -12.46
N GLY A 391 5.41 -30.11 -13.29
CA GLY A 391 5.68 -30.42 -14.71
C GLY A 391 4.46 -30.80 -15.57
N ARG A 392 3.23 -30.56 -15.10
CA ARG A 392 2.03 -30.83 -15.89
C ARG A 392 1.83 -29.67 -16.84
N ILE A 393 2.36 -29.87 -18.03
CA ILE A 393 1.96 -29.16 -19.23
C ILE A 393 0.46 -29.46 -19.41
N THR A 394 -0.42 -28.54 -19.00
CA THR A 394 -1.76 -28.49 -19.56
C THR A 394 -1.61 -27.97 -20.98
N LEU A 395 -1.27 -28.88 -21.89
CA LEU A 395 -1.54 -28.72 -23.31
C LEU A 395 -3.06 -28.63 -23.43
N ALA A 396 -3.55 -27.46 -23.84
CA ALA A 396 -4.83 -27.35 -24.51
C ALA A 396 -4.65 -27.74 -25.96
#